data_AF-X0Z379-F1
#
_entry.id   AF-X0Z379-F1
#
_cell.length_a   1.000
_cell.length_b   1.000
_cell.length_c   1.000
_cell.angle_alpha   90.00
_cell.angle_beta   90.00
_cell.angle_gamma   90.00
#
_symmetry.space_group_name_H-M   'P 1'
#
loop_
_entity.id
_entity.type
_entity.pdbx_description
1 polymer ?
#
loop_
_entity_poly.entity_id
_entity_poly.type
_entity_poly.pdbx_seq_one_letter_code
_entity_poly.pdbx_strand_id
1 'polypeptide(L)'
;MAIAILFIWIYNPQFGLFNYLLSKLGIVGPSWLWDKKWAMPALIIMSLWGIGGNMVIFLAGLQGVPQSLYEASKIDGANWWQQFWHITLSVMSPVIFLVLIISLIGSFQIFLQSYVMTRGGPGNATLTCVLYIYQNA
;
A
#
# COMPACT_ATOMS: atom_id res chain seq x y z
N MET A 1 0.50 -8.87 13.61
CA MET A 1 0.28 -8.14 14.87
C MET A 1 1.45 -7.23 15.24
N ALA A 2 2.70 -7.72 15.25
CA ALA A 2 3.88 -6.89 15.59
C ALA A 2 3.98 -5.58 14.77
N ILE A 3 3.76 -5.65 13.46
CA ILE A 3 3.78 -4.45 12.58
C ILE A 3 2.70 -3.44 13.00
N ALA A 4 1.48 -3.89 13.35
CA ALA A 4 0.41 -2.99 13.80
C ALA A 4 0.78 -2.27 15.11
N ILE A 5 1.38 -2.99 16.06
CA ILE A 5 1.85 -2.41 17.34
C ILE A 5 2.96 -1.38 17.10
N LEU A 6 3.92 -1.72 16.24
CA LEU A 6 4.98 -0.78 15.85
C LEU A 6 4.40 0.48 15.20
N PHE A 7 3.43 0.35 14.30
CA PHE A 7 2.78 1.49 13.69
C PHE A 7 1.91 2.29 14.65
N ILE A 8 1.27 1.67 15.65
CA ILE A 8 0.59 2.39 16.74
C ILE A 8 1.58 3.32 17.47
N TRP A 9 2.80 2.84 17.74
CA TRP A 9 3.84 3.68 18.34
C TRP A 9 4.30 4.79 17.38
N ILE A 10 4.54 4.48 16.10
CA ILE A 10 4.93 5.47 15.08
C ILE A 10 3.89 6.59 14.95
N TYR A 11 2.61 6.23 14.99
CA TYR A 11 1.47 7.15 14.86
C TYR A 11 1.09 7.86 16.16
N ASN A 12 1.80 7.62 17.26
CA ASN A 12 1.50 8.28 18.52
C ASN A 12 1.63 9.82 18.39
N PRO A 13 0.62 10.60 18.79
CA PRO A 13 0.63 12.03 18.56
C PRO A 13 1.65 12.80 19.43
N GLN A 14 2.03 12.25 20.59
CA GLN A 14 2.91 12.91 21.58
C GLN A 14 4.39 12.54 21.39
N PHE A 15 4.68 11.27 21.15
CA PHE A 15 6.06 10.75 21.09
C PHE A 15 6.33 9.86 19.86
N GLY A 16 5.42 9.82 18.89
CA GLY A 16 5.56 9.00 17.70
C GLY A 16 6.55 9.58 16.69
N LEU A 17 7.18 8.68 15.93
CA LEU A 17 8.21 9.03 14.96
C LEU A 17 7.70 10.00 13.87
N PHE A 18 6.47 9.82 13.38
CA PHE A 18 5.94 10.69 12.31
C PHE A 18 5.75 12.12 12.77
N ASN A 19 5.14 12.33 13.94
CA ASN A 19 4.96 13.67 14.49
C ASN A 19 6.28 14.31 14.90
N TYR A 20 7.25 13.52 15.38
CA TYR A 20 8.61 14.00 15.65
C TYR A 20 9.32 14.48 14.37
N LEU A 21 9.17 13.79 13.24
CA LEU A 21 9.74 14.24 11.97
C LEU A 21 9.02 15.49 11.42
N LEU A 22 7.69 15.56 11.56
CA LEU A 22 6.91 16.74 11.17
C LEU A 22 7.27 17.97 12.01
N SER A 23 7.51 17.80 13.31
CA SER A 23 7.88 18.92 14.19
C SER A 23 9.25 19.53 13.84
N LYS A 24 10.19 18.73 13.29
CA LYS A 24 11.46 19.25 12.75
C LYS A 24 11.26 20.21 11.57
N LEU A 25 10.15 20.07 10.86
CA LEU A 25 9.74 20.95 9.76
C LEU A 25 8.79 22.06 10.21
N GLY A 26 8.53 22.20 11.53
CA GLY A 26 7.61 23.17 12.09
C GLY A 26 6.12 22.83 11.92
N ILE A 27 5.79 21.59 11.52
CA ILE A 27 4.42 21.15 11.27
C ILE A 27 3.86 20.46 12.53
N VAL A 28 2.71 20.91 13.02
CA VAL A 28 1.96 20.20 14.06
C VAL A 28 1.29 18.97 13.42
N GLY A 29 1.81 17.79 13.73
CA GLY A 29 1.30 16.54 13.18
C GLY A 29 -0.10 16.18 13.68
N PRO A 30 -0.90 15.49 12.86
CA PRO A 30 -2.27 15.13 13.22
C PRO A 30 -2.32 14.02 14.27
N SER A 31 -3.51 13.80 14.83
CA SER A 31 -3.80 12.61 15.62
C SER A 31 -4.15 11.44 14.69
N TRP A 32 -3.12 10.81 14.10
CA TRP A 32 -3.23 9.85 13.01
C TRP A 32 -4.34 8.79 13.17
N LEU A 33 -4.44 8.13 14.33
CA LEU A 33 -5.44 7.07 14.56
C LEU A 33 -6.74 7.56 15.20
N TRP A 34 -6.76 8.78 15.72
CA TRP A 34 -7.89 9.33 16.49
C TRP A 34 -8.64 10.44 15.75
N ASP A 35 -8.14 10.91 14.61
CA ASP A 35 -8.81 11.85 13.72
C ASP A 35 -9.49 11.10 12.58
N LYS A 36 -10.77 11.40 12.34
CA LYS A 36 -11.59 10.80 11.28
C LYS A 36 -11.00 10.98 9.88
N LYS A 37 -10.31 12.08 9.63
CA LYS A 37 -9.67 12.38 8.34
C LYS A 37 -8.36 11.60 8.14
N TRP A 38 -7.66 11.27 9.22
CA TRP A 38 -6.31 10.70 9.16
C TRP A 38 -6.25 9.20 9.44
N ALA A 39 -7.25 8.64 10.13
CA ALA A 39 -7.26 7.21 10.49
C ALA A 39 -7.17 6.29 9.28
N MET A 40 -7.94 6.55 8.22
CA MET A 40 -7.87 5.75 7.00
C MET A 40 -6.53 5.91 6.26
N PRO A 41 -6.02 7.13 5.99
CA PRO A 41 -4.66 7.31 5.47
C PRO A 41 -3.57 6.59 6.28
N ALA A 42 -3.66 6.62 7.61
CA ALA A 42 -2.69 5.92 8.47
C ALA A 42 -2.73 4.39 8.27
N LEU A 43 -3.91 3.79 8.11
CA LEU A 43 -4.05 2.37 7.77
C LEU A 43 -3.52 2.05 6.37
N ILE A 44 -3.76 2.93 5.38
CA ILE A 44 -3.24 2.76 4.02
C ILE A 44 -1.71 2.79 4.02
N ILE A 45 -1.09 3.76 4.69
CA ILE A 45 0.38 3.85 4.78
C ILE A 45 0.95 2.59 5.45
N MET A 46 0.27 2.08 6.49
CA MET A 46 0.68 0.84 7.15
C MET A 46 0.50 -0.40 6.25
N SER A 47 -0.55 -0.44 5.42
CA SER A 47 -0.78 -1.55 4.48
C SER A 47 0.27 -1.62 3.37
N LEU A 48 0.84 -0.49 2.96
CA LEU A 48 1.96 -0.43 2.01
C LEU A 48 3.20 -1.17 2.51
N TRP A 49 3.37 -1.33 3.83
CA TRP A 49 4.47 -2.13 4.39
C TRP A 49 4.43 -3.60 3.94
N GLY A 50 3.26 -4.11 3.57
CA GLY A 50 3.07 -5.47 3.05
C GLY A 50 3.35 -5.63 1.55
N ILE A 51 3.69 -4.57 0.82
CA ILE A 51 3.80 -4.60 -0.65
C ILE A 51 4.92 -5.52 -1.18
N GLY A 52 5.86 -5.91 -0.32
CA GLY A 52 7.02 -6.72 -0.69
C GLY A 52 6.66 -8.02 -1.42
N GLY A 53 5.57 -8.70 -1.02
CA GLY A 53 5.11 -9.92 -1.70
C GLY A 53 4.72 -9.67 -3.16
N ASN A 54 3.96 -8.60 -3.41
CA ASN A 54 3.58 -8.20 -4.76
C ASN A 54 4.80 -7.79 -5.59
N MET A 55 5.79 -7.13 -4.97
CA MET A 55 7.04 -6.75 -5.65
C MET A 55 7.84 -7.96 -6.13
N VAL A 56 7.87 -9.05 -5.37
CA VAL A 56 8.52 -10.30 -5.81
C VAL A 56 7.84 -10.87 -7.06
N ILE A 57 6.50 -10.86 -7.10
CA ILE A 57 5.73 -11.30 -8.28
C ILE A 57 6.04 -10.40 -9.48
N PHE A 58 6.07 -9.07 -9.29
CA PHE A 58 6.44 -8.14 -10.36
C PHE A 58 7.86 -8.36 -10.87
N LEU A 59 8.83 -8.60 -9.99
CA LEU A 59 10.21 -8.89 -10.38
C LEU A 59 10.31 -10.19 -11.17
N ALA A 60 9.59 -11.24 -10.77
CA ALA A 60 9.54 -12.50 -11.51
C ALA A 60 8.91 -12.31 -12.90
N GLY A 61 7.83 -11.52 -13.01
CA GLY A 61 7.25 -11.17 -14.29
C GLY A 61 8.20 -10.38 -15.19
N LEU A 62 8.92 -9.39 -14.62
CA LEU A 62 9.88 -8.57 -15.36
C LEU A 62 11.05 -9.38 -15.92
N GLN A 63 11.50 -10.41 -15.20
CA GLN A 63 12.53 -11.34 -15.69
C GLN A 63 12.07 -12.14 -16.92
N GLY A 64 10.76 -12.31 -17.09
CA GLY A 64 10.17 -12.96 -18.26
C GLY A 64 10.09 -12.08 -19.51
N VAL A 65 10.34 -10.77 -19.41
CA VAL A 65 10.27 -9.85 -20.56
C VAL A 65 11.51 -10.04 -21.45
N PRO A 66 11.36 -10.44 -22.73
CA PRO A 66 12.51 -10.67 -23.61
C PRO A 66 13.34 -9.40 -23.81
N GLN A 67 14.65 -9.47 -23.58
CA GLN A 67 15.56 -8.35 -23.80
C GLN A 67 15.61 -7.89 -25.26
N SER A 68 15.37 -8.79 -26.21
CA SER A 68 15.33 -8.51 -27.65
C SER A 68 14.30 -7.45 -28.02
N LEU A 69 13.17 -7.34 -27.30
CA LEU A 69 12.17 -6.29 -27.54
C LEU A 69 12.73 -4.90 -27.22
N TYR A 70 13.51 -4.78 -26.14
CA TYR A 70 14.15 -3.51 -25.79
C TYR A 70 15.26 -3.14 -26.77
N GLU A 71 16.06 -4.11 -27.21
CA GLU A 71 17.11 -3.89 -28.21
C GLU A 71 16.53 -3.45 -29.55
N ALA A 72 15.49 -4.13 -30.04
CA ALA A 72 14.78 -3.74 -31.26
C ALA A 72 14.22 -2.31 -31.15
N SER A 73 13.57 -1.99 -30.04
CA SER A 73 13.03 -0.63 -29.84
C SER A 73 14.09 0.46 -29.79
N LYS A 74 15.31 0.15 -29.32
CA LYS A 74 16.43 1.11 -29.34
C LYS A 74 16.93 1.34 -30.76
N ILE A 75 16.95 0.31 -31.60
CA ILE A 75 17.29 0.42 -33.02
C ILE A 75 16.24 1.30 -33.73
N ASP A 76 14.96 1.14 -33.38
CA ASP A 76 13.85 1.94 -33.90
C ASP A 76 13.78 3.36 -33.31
N GLY A 77 14.73 3.75 -32.44
CA GLY A 77 14.81 5.10 -31.87
C GLY A 77 13.81 5.39 -30.75
N ALA A 78 13.20 4.37 -30.15
CA ALA A 78 12.23 4.55 -29.07
C ALA A 78 12.88 5.06 -27.78
N ASN A 79 12.23 6.03 -27.14
CA ASN A 79 12.65 6.57 -25.85
C ASN A 79 12.15 5.71 -24.67
N TRP A 80 12.65 5.99 -23.46
CA TRP A 80 12.33 5.20 -22.26
C TRP A 80 10.82 5.14 -21.95
N TRP A 81 10.08 6.23 -22.14
CA TRP A 81 8.64 6.26 -21.90
C TRP A 81 7.88 5.38 -22.89
N GLN A 82 8.27 5.40 -24.17
CA GLN A 82 7.69 4.53 -25.20
C GLN A 82 7.94 3.05 -24.87
N GLN A 83 9.17 2.71 -24.47
CA GLN A 83 9.52 1.35 -24.05
C GLN A 83 8.73 0.90 -22.83
N PHE A 84 8.56 1.77 -21.83
CA PHE A 84 7.76 1.46 -20.65
C PHE A 84 6.30 1.14 -21.00
N TRP A 85 5.62 2.00 -21.76
CA TRP A 85 4.21 1.81 -22.08
C TRP A 85 3.95 0.68 -23.09
N HIS A 86 4.79 0.53 -24.11
CA HIS A 86 4.53 -0.40 -25.22
C HIS A 86 5.21 -1.76 -25.04
N ILE A 87 6.31 -1.85 -24.31
CA ILE A 87 7.02 -3.12 -24.06
C ILE A 87 6.76 -3.58 -22.64
N THR A 88 7.22 -2.82 -21.65
CA THR A 88 7.17 -3.26 -20.25
C THR A 88 5.72 -3.48 -19.80
N LEU A 89 4.86 -2.46 -19.94
CA LEU A 89 3.48 -2.53 -19.46
C LEU A 89 2.64 -3.53 -20.27
N SER A 90 2.83 -3.59 -21.59
CA SER A 90 2.10 -4.51 -22.47
C SER A 90 2.41 -5.98 -22.11
N VAL A 91 3.69 -6.33 -22.02
CA VAL A 91 4.13 -7.70 -21.70
C VAL A 91 3.82 -8.05 -20.24
N MET A 92 3.93 -7.08 -19.32
CA MET A 92 3.61 -7.28 -17.90
C MET A 92 2.11 -7.26 -17.59
N SER A 93 1.25 -6.88 -18.55
CA SER A 93 -0.20 -6.72 -18.33
C SER A 93 -0.86 -7.92 -17.63
N PRO A 94 -0.59 -9.19 -18.01
CA PRO A 94 -1.16 -10.35 -17.31
C PRO A 94 -0.71 -10.45 -15.83
N VAL A 95 0.55 -10.10 -15.54
CA VAL A 95 1.11 -10.14 -14.18
C VAL A 95 0.52 -9.01 -13.33
N ILE A 96 0.38 -7.81 -13.91
CA ILE A 96 -0.27 -6.66 -13.26
C ILE A 96 -1.72 -6.99 -12.93
N PHE A 97 -2.43 -7.60 -13.87
CA PHE A 97 -3.83 -7.99 -13.67
C PHE A 97 -3.98 -9.03 -12.55
N LEU A 98 -3.10 -10.04 -12.51
CA LEU A 98 -3.06 -11.04 -11.44
C LEU A 98 -2.82 -10.39 -10.07
N VAL A 99 -1.80 -9.52 -9.96
CA VAL A 99 -1.49 -8.83 -8.69
C VAL A 99 -2.62 -7.91 -8.26
N LEU A 100 -3.27 -7.23 -9.21
CA LEU A 100 -4.43 -6.38 -8.95
C LEU A 100 -5.58 -7.19 -8.35
N ILE A 101 -5.92 -8.35 -8.93
CA ILE A 101 -6.99 -9.21 -8.41
C ILE A 101 -6.67 -9.69 -7.00
N ILE A 102 -5.46 -10.21 -6.78
CA ILE A 102 -5.04 -10.71 -5.45
C ILE A 102 -5.08 -9.58 -4.42
N SER A 103 -4.59 -8.39 -4.79
CA SER A 103 -4.57 -7.23 -3.90
C SER A 103 -5.98 -6.72 -3.59
N LEU A 104 -6.87 -6.76 -4.57
CA LEU A 104 -8.28 -6.37 -4.40
C LEU A 104 -8.98 -7.31 -3.43
N ILE A 105 -8.84 -8.63 -3.63
CA ILE A 105 -9.37 -9.66 -2.71
C ILE A 105 -8.82 -9.43 -1.29
N GLY A 106 -7.50 -9.25 -1.17
CA GLY A 106 -6.84 -9.01 0.12
C GLY A 106 -7.34 -7.74 0.81
N SER A 107 -7.64 -6.68 0.05
CA SER A 107 -8.17 -5.42 0.58
C SER A 107 -9.56 -5.59 1.20
N PHE A 108 -10.43 -6.39 0.59
CA PHE A 108 -11.74 -6.73 1.18
C PHE A 108 -11.63 -7.59 2.43
N GLN A 109 -10.54 -8.36 2.56
CA GLN A 109 -10.28 -9.23 3.71
C GLN A 109 -9.52 -8.53 4.86
N ILE A 110 -9.30 -7.21 4.78
CA ILE A 110 -8.62 -6.47 5.85
C ILE A 110 -9.46 -6.50 7.13
N PHE A 111 -8.89 -7.12 8.18
CA PHE A 111 -9.50 -7.19 9.50
C PHE A 111 -8.53 -6.70 10.59
N LEU A 112 -7.38 -7.35 10.70
CA LEU A 112 -6.46 -7.19 11.83
C LEU A 112 -5.97 -5.75 12.01
N GLN A 113 -5.72 -5.04 10.91
CA GLN A 113 -5.23 -3.66 10.93
C GLN A 113 -6.28 -2.72 11.53
N SER A 114 -7.51 -2.79 11.02
CA SER A 114 -8.63 -2.00 11.54
C SER A 114 -8.98 -2.38 12.98
N TYR A 115 -9.01 -3.67 13.30
CA TYR A 115 -9.32 -4.14 14.65
C TYR A 115 -8.29 -3.70 15.70
N VAL A 116 -7.00 -3.91 15.42
CA VAL A 116 -5.92 -3.66 16.40
C VAL A 116 -5.62 -2.17 16.54
N MET A 117 -5.61 -1.40 15.45
CA MET A 117 -5.10 -0.02 15.47
C MET A 117 -6.17 1.01 15.82
N THR A 118 -7.42 0.80 15.40
CA THR A 118 -8.48 1.81 15.54
C THR A 118 -9.80 1.25 16.05
N ARG A 119 -9.95 -0.09 16.12
CA ARG A 119 -11.21 -0.79 16.39
C ARG A 119 -12.36 -0.37 15.45
N GLY A 120 -12.04 0.01 14.22
CA GLY A 120 -13.01 0.53 13.24
C GLY A 120 -13.28 2.04 13.34
N GLY A 121 -12.72 2.73 14.34
CA GLY A 121 -12.93 4.15 14.58
C GLY A 121 -11.96 5.09 13.84
N PRO A 122 -12.09 6.40 14.07
CA PRO A 122 -13.15 7.07 14.82
C PRO A 122 -14.43 7.25 13.97
N GLY A 123 -15.61 7.07 14.57
CA GLY A 123 -16.90 7.24 13.87
C GLY A 123 -17.08 6.32 12.66
N ASN A 124 -16.68 5.05 12.80
CA ASN A 124 -16.69 4.02 11.76
C ASN A 124 -15.82 4.31 10.52
N ALA A 125 -14.91 5.29 10.60
CA ALA A 125 -14.10 5.70 9.47
C ALA A 125 -13.17 4.62 8.92
N THR A 126 -12.81 3.63 9.74
CA THR A 126 -11.98 2.50 9.30
C THR A 126 -12.70 1.17 9.42
N LEU A 127 -14.02 1.19 9.60
CA LEU A 127 -14.82 -0.03 9.73
C LEU A 127 -14.81 -0.80 8.42
N THR A 128 -14.23 -2.00 8.42
CA THR A 128 -14.20 -2.89 7.25
C THR A 128 -15.38 -3.86 7.30
N CYS A 129 -15.74 -4.45 6.16
CA CYS A 129 -16.82 -5.44 6.08
C CYS A 129 -16.61 -6.60 7.06
N VAL A 130 -15.39 -7.14 7.12
CA VAL A 130 -15.05 -8.25 8.01
C VAL A 130 -15.16 -7.84 9.48
N LEU A 131 -14.70 -6.63 9.82
CA LEU A 131 -14.81 -6.11 11.19
C LEU A 131 -16.28 -5.88 11.57
N TYR A 132 -17.10 -5.37 10.66
CA TYR A 132 -18.53 -5.18 10.89
C TYR A 132 -19.23 -6.51 11.18
N ILE A 133 -18.96 -7.55 10.39
CA ILE A 133 -19.51 -8.90 10.62
C ILE A 133 -19.09 -9.40 12.01
N TYR A 134 -17.81 -9.26 12.36
CA TYR A 134 -17.30 -9.68 13.67
C TYR A 134 -17.95 -8.94 14.86
N GLN A 135 -18.29 -7.67 14.70
CA GLN A 135 -18.93 -6.86 15.76
C GLN A 135 -20.42 -7.17 15.94
N ASN A 136 -21.08 -7.73 14.91
CA ASN A 136 -22.52 -8.01 14.90
C ASN A 136 -22.84 -9.51 14.92
N ALA A 137 -21.82 -10.36 15.05
CA ALA A 137 -21.96 -11.80 15.26
C ALA A 137 -21.96 -12.11 16.76
#